data_AF-A0A7T7RI31-F1
#
_entry.id   AF-A0A7T7RI31-F1
#
_cell.length_a   1.000
_cell.length_b   1.000
_cell.length_c   1.000
_cell.angle_alpha   90.00
_cell.angle_beta   90.00
_cell.angle_gamma   90.00
#
_symmetry.space_group_name_H-M   'P 1'
#
loop_
_entity.id
_entity.type
_entity.pdbx_description
1 polymer ?
#
loop_
_entity_poly.entity_id
_entity_poly.type
_entity_poly.pdbx_seq_one_letter_code
_entity_poly.pdbx_strand_id
1 'polypeptide(L)'
;MMSWVCFPLAGLVWIGREPVWFYTYPQKTRRGRCPDCGGQLCALDDGATSIAFNFSALDDSSDLVPAFQSYAHDAVSWLRPVPDTRPTAAAGS
;
A
#
# COMPACT_ATOMS: atom_id res chain seq x y z
N MET A 1 7.42 8.55 6.45
CA MET A 1 7.50 7.29 5.69
C MET A 1 6.12 6.66 5.65
N MET A 2 5.67 6.13 4.52
CA MET A 2 4.42 5.38 4.45
C MET A 2 4.73 4.00 3.87
N SER A 3 4.27 2.95 4.55
CA SER A 3 4.49 1.56 4.14
C SER A 3 3.19 0.97 3.62
N TRP A 4 3.28 0.22 2.54
CA TRP A 4 2.13 -0.34 1.83
C TRP A 4 2.29 -1.85 1.71
N VAL A 5 1.19 -2.57 1.91
CA VAL A 5 1.07 -4.00 1.63
C VAL A 5 -0.10 -4.23 0.68
N CYS A 6 0.12 -5.01 -0.36
CA CYS A 6 -0.88 -5.26 -1.40
C CYS A 6 -1.60 -6.58 -1.15
N PHE A 7 -2.93 -6.54 -1.20
CA PHE A 7 -3.78 -7.73 -1.19
C PHE A 7 -4.59 -7.80 -2.49
N PRO A 8 -4.92 -8.99 -3.00
CA PRO A 8 -5.87 -9.14 -4.09
C PRO A 8 -7.22 -8.48 -3.75
N LEU A 9 -7.83 -7.81 -4.73
CA LEU A 9 -9.22 -7.34 -4.59
C LEU A 9 -10.20 -8.50 -4.56
N ALA A 10 -9.88 -9.60 -5.24
CA ALA A 10 -10.67 -10.81 -5.20
C ALA A 10 -10.74 -11.32 -3.75
N GLY A 11 -11.95 -11.35 -3.19
CA GLY A 11 -12.21 -11.76 -1.82
C GLY A 11 -12.12 -10.65 -0.78
N LEU A 12 -11.80 -9.41 -1.15
CA LEU A 12 -11.87 -8.27 -0.22
C LEU A 12 -13.33 -7.94 0.12
N VAL A 13 -13.65 -7.93 1.41
CA VAL A 13 -14.97 -7.57 1.92
C VAL A 13 -14.83 -6.54 3.04
N TRP A 14 -15.57 -5.43 2.93
CA TRP A 14 -15.71 -4.47 4.01
C TRP A 14 -16.78 -4.97 4.99
N ILE A 15 -16.35 -5.43 6.17
CA ILE A 15 -17.26 -5.93 7.23
C ILE A 15 -17.99 -4.80 7.99
N GLY A 16 -17.54 -3.56 7.81
CA GLY A 16 -18.17 -2.35 8.34
C GLY A 16 -18.42 -1.34 7.22
N ARG A 17 -18.26 -0.05 7.53
CA ARG A 17 -18.38 0.99 6.52
C ARG A 17 -17.17 0.97 5.58
N GLU A 18 -17.43 1.17 4.29
CA GLU A 18 -16.36 1.43 3.33
C GLU A 18 -15.60 2.72 3.69
N PRO A 19 -14.32 2.81 3.32
CA PRO A 19 -13.56 4.05 3.47
C PRO A 19 -14.14 5.17 2.61
N VAL A 20 -13.95 6.41 3.05
CA VAL A 20 -14.22 7.59 2.21
C VAL A 20 -13.11 7.70 1.16
N TRP A 21 -13.50 7.66 -0.12
CA TRP A 21 -12.59 7.68 -1.25
C TRP A 21 -12.32 9.09 -1.76
N PHE A 22 -11.06 9.37 -2.11
CA PHE A 22 -10.63 10.63 -2.70
C PHE A 22 -9.51 10.36 -3.72
N TYR A 23 -9.62 10.97 -4.90
CA TYR A 23 -8.58 10.90 -5.91
C TYR A 23 -7.38 11.74 -5.50
N THR A 24 -6.21 11.12 -5.39
CA THR A 24 -4.94 11.83 -5.26
C THR A 24 -4.30 12.10 -6.61
N TYR A 25 -4.66 11.30 -7.61
CA TYR A 25 -4.35 11.58 -9.00
C TYR A 25 -5.60 11.26 -9.84
N PRO A 26 -6.19 12.27 -10.52
CA PRO A 26 -7.50 12.12 -11.15
C PRO A 26 -7.56 10.92 -12.11
N GLN A 27 -8.62 10.11 -12.00
CA GLN A 27 -8.91 8.97 -12.88
C GLN A 27 -7.79 7.92 -12.95
N LYS A 28 -7.03 7.76 -11.87
CA LYS A 28 -5.96 6.77 -11.82
C LYS A 28 -5.72 6.24 -10.41
N THR A 29 -5.62 7.10 -9.40
CA THR A 29 -5.34 6.64 -8.03
C THR A 29 -6.27 7.31 -7.03
N ARG A 30 -7.01 6.47 -6.29
CA ARG A 30 -7.79 6.87 -5.12
C ARG A 30 -7.17 6.36 -3.84
N ARG A 31 -7.43 7.11 -2.77
CA ARG A 31 -7.04 6.78 -1.39
C ARG A 31 -8.31 6.65 -0.56
N GLY A 32 -8.35 5.64 0.30
CA GLY A 32 -9.44 5.41 1.24
C GLY A 32 -9.04 5.86 2.64
N ARG A 33 -9.90 6.66 3.29
CA ARG A 33 -9.73 7.13 4.67
C ARG A 33 -10.81 6.55 5.57
N CYS A 34 -10.46 6.31 6.83
CA CYS A 34 -11.42 5.97 7.87
C CYS A 34 -12.46 7.11 7.98
N PRO A 35 -13.75 6.81 7.88
CA PRO A 35 -14.78 7.84 7.92
C PRO A 35 -14.91 8.52 9.30
N ASP A 36 -14.41 7.90 10.37
CA ASP A 36 -14.62 8.37 11.73
C ASP A 36 -13.43 9.21 12.25
N CYS A 37 -12.20 8.75 12.02
CA CYS A 37 -10.99 9.44 12.47
C CYS A 37 -10.17 10.10 11.34
N GLY A 38 -10.52 9.84 10.07
CA GLY A 38 -9.80 10.39 8.91
C GLY A 38 -8.45 9.73 8.61
N GLY A 39 -8.05 8.67 9.33
CA GLY A 39 -6.80 7.95 9.11
C GLY A 39 -6.71 7.32 7.71
N GLN A 40 -5.52 7.35 7.11
CA GLN A 40 -5.27 6.78 5.78
C GLN A 40 -5.21 5.25 5.84
N LEU A 41 -6.21 4.57 5.25
CA LEU A 41 -6.34 3.11 5.31
C LEU A 41 -5.73 2.44 4.09
N CYS A 42 -6.12 2.86 2.89
CA CYS A 42 -5.79 2.12 1.67
C CYS A 42 -5.67 3.00 0.44
N ALA A 43 -5.20 2.39 -0.63
CA ALA A 43 -4.82 2.97 -1.89
C ALA A 43 -5.24 2.01 -3.00
N LEU A 44 -5.97 2.50 -3.99
CA LEU A 44 -6.44 1.69 -5.09
C LEU A 44 -6.27 2.46 -6.39
N ASP A 45 -5.59 1.84 -7.34
CA ASP A 45 -5.52 2.36 -8.70
C ASP A 45 -6.73 1.87 -9.51
N ASP A 46 -7.24 2.70 -10.40
CA ASP A 46 -8.40 2.37 -11.23
C ASP A 46 -8.03 1.20 -12.17
N GLY A 47 -8.87 0.17 -12.21
CA GLY A 47 -8.63 -1.05 -12.99
C GLY A 47 -7.61 -2.03 -12.40
N ALA A 48 -7.04 -1.74 -11.23
CA ALA A 48 -6.13 -2.68 -10.56
C ALA A 48 -6.86 -3.94 -10.08
N THR A 49 -6.13 -5.05 -9.96
CA THR A 49 -6.61 -6.32 -9.38
C THR A 49 -6.22 -6.48 -7.92
N SER A 50 -5.46 -5.52 -7.37
CA SER A 50 -4.99 -5.49 -5.98
C SER A 50 -5.19 -4.11 -5.37
N ILE A 51 -5.37 -4.08 -4.06
CA ILE A 51 -5.46 -2.88 -3.24
C ILE A 51 -4.27 -2.83 -2.28
N ALA A 52 -3.70 -1.64 -2.09
CA ALA A 52 -2.63 -1.43 -1.12
C ALA A 52 -3.23 -0.89 0.19
N PHE A 53 -3.00 -1.57 1.31
CA PHE A 53 -3.31 -1.08 2.65
C PHE A 53 -2.07 -0.46 3.28
N ASN A 54 -2.28 0.59 4.08
CA ASN A 54 -1.22 1.13 4.91
C ASN A 54 -0.87 0.07 5.97
N PHE A 55 0.41 -0.26 6.10
CA PHE A 55 0.90 -1.23 7.07
C PHE A 55 0.41 -0.91 8.50
N SER A 56 0.37 0.38 8.87
CA SER A 56 -0.06 0.80 10.21
C SER A 56 -1.56 0.69 10.45
N ALA A 57 -2.35 0.35 9.42
CA ALA A 57 -3.80 0.15 9.53
C ALA A 57 -4.17 -1.32 9.78
N LEU A 58 -3.19 -2.23 9.85
CA LEU A 58 -3.40 -3.63 10.15
C LEU A 58 -3.20 -3.89 11.65
N ASP A 59 -4.12 -4.65 12.25
CA ASP A 59 -4.02 -5.05 13.65
C ASP A 59 -2.90 -6.07 13.88
N ASP A 60 -2.73 -7.01 12.93
CA ASP A 60 -1.63 -7.97 12.91
C ASP A 60 -0.84 -7.83 11.60
N SER A 61 0.45 -7.60 11.75
CA SER A 61 1.42 -7.46 10.65
C SER A 61 2.73 -8.19 10.95
N SER A 62 2.71 -9.10 11.92
CA SER A 62 3.90 -9.81 12.41
C SER A 62 4.63 -10.62 11.33
N ASP A 63 3.87 -11.15 10.37
CA ASP A 63 4.40 -11.93 9.23
C ASP A 63 4.77 -11.07 8.01
N LEU A 64 4.60 -9.75 8.08
CA LEU A 64 4.85 -8.85 6.96
C LEU A 64 6.20 -8.15 7.11
N VAL A 65 7.12 -8.45 6.18
CA VAL A 65 8.42 -7.80 6.08
C VAL A 65 8.47 -6.86 4.87
N PRO A 66 8.99 -5.62 5.02
CA PRO A 66 9.20 -4.73 3.87
C PRO A 66 10.14 -5.35 2.84
N ALA A 67 9.66 -5.50 1.61
CA ALA A 67 10.45 -6.11 0.52
C ALA A 67 11.21 -5.08 -0.34
N PHE A 68 10.84 -3.80 -0.26
CA PHE A 68 11.45 -2.73 -1.04
C PHE A 68 11.06 -1.36 -0.47
N GLN A 69 11.91 -0.35 -0.70
CA GLN A 69 11.63 1.05 -0.40
C GLN A 69 11.70 1.89 -1.67
N SER A 70 10.56 2.45 -2.08
CA SER A 70 10.51 3.49 -3.11
C SER A 70 11.31 4.72 -2.67
N TYR A 71 11.99 5.36 -3.62
CA TYR A 71 12.81 6.56 -3.39
C TYR A 71 13.90 6.36 -2.32
N ALA A 72 14.43 5.14 -2.21
CA ALA A 72 15.55 4.83 -1.31
C ALA A 72 16.78 5.74 -1.50
N HIS A 73 16.99 6.25 -2.72
CA HIS A 73 18.07 7.18 -3.04
C HIS A 73 17.88 8.58 -2.43
N ASP A 74 16.64 8.95 -2.11
CA ASP A 74 16.29 10.23 -1.45
C ASP A 74 16.23 10.07 0.08
N ALA A 75 16.60 8.91 0.61
CA ALA A 75 16.59 8.68 2.05
C ALA A 75 17.59 9.59 2.77
N VAL A 76 17.17 10.11 3.91
CA VAL A 76 18.06 10.82 4.84
C VAL A 76 19.24 9.93 5.25
N SER A 77 20.42 10.52 5.40
CA SER A 77 21.69 9.79 5.54
C SER A 77 21.78 8.87 6.77
N TRP A 78 20.97 9.11 7.80
CA TRP A 78 20.93 8.27 9.00
C TRP A 78 19.98 7.07 8.88
N LEU A 79 19.07 7.07 7.89
CA LEU A 79 18.12 5.98 7.68
C LEU A 79 18.71 4.99 6.68
N ARG A 80 19.06 3.79 7.16
CA ARG A 80 19.47 2.70 6.26
C ARG A 80 18.28 2.32 5.35
N PRO A 81 18.46 2.28 4.02
CA PRO A 81 17.40 1.87 3.11
C PRO A 81 16.99 0.41 3.31
N VAL A 82 15.73 0.11 3.05
CA VAL A 82 15.23 -1.28 2.97
C VAL A 82 15.85 -1.96 1.75
N PRO A 83 16.51 -3.13 1.90
CA PRO A 83 17.00 -3.92 0.76
C PRO A 83 15.85 -4.30 -0.18
N ASP A 84 16.11 -4.31 -1.49
CA ASP A 84 15.15 -4.85 -2.46
C ASP A 84 15.27 -6.38 -2.48
N THR A 85 14.26 -7.06 -1.94
CA THR A 85 14.16 -8.53 -1.90
C THR A 85 13.07 -9.05 -2.82
N ARG A 86 12.48 -8.20 -3.67
CA ARG A 86 11.45 -8.64 -4.62
C ARG A 86 12.07 -9.58 -5.65
N PRO A 87 11.35 -10.60 -6.13
CA PRO A 87 11.82 -11.43 -7.23
C PRO A 87 12.13 -10.53 -8.44
N THR A 88 13.30 -10.72 -9.04
CA THR A 88 13.56 -10.16 -10.36
C THR A 88 12.55 -10.76 -11.32
N ALA A 89 11.80 -9.92 -12.05
CA ALA A 89 10.95 -10.42 -13.12
C ALA A 89 11.84 -11.23 -14.07
N ALA A 90 11.58 -12.53 -14.22
CA ALA A 90 12.29 -13.34 -15.19
C ALA A 90 12.15 -12.66 -16.55
N ALA A 91 13.27 -12.40 -17.23
CA ALA A 91 13.25 -11.90 -18.59
C ALA A 91 12.42 -12.88 -19.42
N GLY A 92 11.24 -12.43 -19.87
CA GLY A 92 10.38 -13.22 -20.73
C GLY A 92 11.19 -13.65 -21.95
N SER A 93 11.27 -14.96 -22.16
CA SER A 93 11.83 -15.58 -23.36
C SER A 93 10.88 -15.43 -24.54
#